data_AF-A0A659UN79-F1
#
_entry.id   AF-A0A659UN79-F1
#
_cell.length_a   1.000
_cell.length_b   1.000
_cell.length_c   1.000
_cell.angle_alpha   90.00
_cell.angle_beta   90.00
_cell.angle_gamma   90.00
#
_symmetry.space_group_name_H-M   'P 1'
#
loop_
_entity.id
_entity.type
_entity.pdbx_description
1 polymer ?
#
loop_
_entity_poly.entity_id
_entity_poly.type
_entity_poly.pdbx_seq_one_letter_code
_entity_poly.pdbx_strand_id
1 'polypeptide(L)'
;AHYLFKADYTPMLSPRLVRSVGGIRHPEDLYKLPLCCSTDPWWKIWFEAAGARFEPDRIIAGPELGTQAYDAMAALTDQGVAILTRNLYSSLLATGQLIQPFEAMGSDGD
;
A
#
# COMPACT_ATOMS: atom_id res chain seq x y z
N ALA A 1 -7.24 -26.97 -4.64
CA ALA A 1 -7.64 -25.67 -4.06
C ALA A 1 -7.03 -25.57 -2.66
N HIS A 2 -5.93 -24.83 -2.52
CA HIS A 2 -5.33 -24.53 -1.22
C HIS A 2 -5.77 -23.09 -0.91
N TYR A 3 -6.73 -22.92 0.00
CA TYR A 3 -7.11 -21.61 0.51
C TYR A 3 -5.95 -21.11 1.39
N LEU A 4 -4.96 -20.47 0.78
CA LEU A 4 -4.03 -19.63 1.52
C LEU A 4 -4.85 -18.40 1.93
N PHE A 5 -5.11 -18.26 3.23
CA PHE A 5 -5.62 -17.09 3.96
C PHE A 5 -6.27 -15.99 3.11
N LYS A 6 -7.55 -15.69 3.39
CA LYS A 6 -8.18 -14.42 2.99
C LYS A 6 -7.26 -13.28 3.45
N ALA A 7 -6.49 -12.73 2.52
CA ALA A 7 -5.43 -11.80 2.84
C ALA A 7 -6.03 -10.41 2.78
N ASP A 8 -6.25 -9.81 3.96
CA ASP A 8 -6.57 -8.39 4.04
C ASP A 8 -5.29 -7.59 3.78
N TYR A 9 -5.27 -6.84 2.69
CA TYR A 9 -4.15 -6.00 2.30
C TYR A 9 -4.55 -4.53 2.19
N THR A 10 -3.58 -3.66 2.45
CA THR A 10 -3.78 -2.21 2.47
C THR A 10 -2.47 -1.50 2.12
N PRO A 11 -2.51 -0.30 1.52
CA PRO A 11 -1.37 0.58 1.41
C PRO A 11 -0.79 0.88 2.79
N MET A 12 0.53 0.85 2.89
CA MET A 12 1.30 1.24 4.05
C MET A 12 2.53 2.03 3.63
N LEU A 13 2.90 2.98 4.46
CA LEU A 13 4.01 3.90 4.21
C LEU A 13 4.49 4.51 5.53
N SER A 14 5.69 5.06 5.52
CA SER A 14 6.22 5.77 6.67
C SER A 14 5.45 7.08 6.94
N PRO A 15 5.37 7.52 8.21
CA PRO A 15 4.84 8.84 8.55
C PRO A 15 5.57 10.01 7.90
N ARG A 16 6.86 9.85 7.57
CA ARG A 16 7.69 10.89 6.97
C ARG A 16 7.41 11.05 5.48
N LEU A 17 7.11 9.97 4.76
CA LEU A 17 6.67 10.02 3.38
C LEU A 17 5.30 10.72 3.23
N VAL A 18 4.37 10.49 4.16
CA VAL A 18 3.09 11.26 4.18
C VAL A 18 3.33 12.76 4.33
N ARG A 19 4.28 13.15 5.18
CA ARG A 19 4.60 14.57 5.42
C ARG A 19 5.25 15.24 4.22
N SER A 20 6.02 14.50 3.40
CA SER A 20 6.72 15.09 2.24
C SER A 20 5.76 15.62 1.17
N VAL A 21 4.55 15.06 1.09
CA VAL A 21 3.49 15.49 0.15
C VAL A 21 2.40 16.36 0.80
N GLY A 22 2.63 16.82 2.03
CA GLY A 22 1.68 17.67 2.76
C GLY A 22 0.48 16.92 3.36
N GLY A 23 0.57 15.59 3.47
CA GLY A 23 -0.49 14.73 3.98
C GLY A 23 -1.23 13.94 2.88
N ILE A 24 -1.98 12.93 3.33
CA ILE A 24 -2.81 12.06 2.51
C ILE A 24 -4.20 12.00 3.16
N ARG A 25 -5.24 12.26 2.38
CA ARG A 25 -6.65 12.31 2.86
C ARG A 25 -7.58 11.46 2.00
N HIS A 26 -7.27 11.34 0.71
CA HIS A 26 -8.07 10.57 -0.25
C HIS A 26 -7.19 9.51 -0.92
N PRO A 27 -7.74 8.35 -1.33
CA PRO A 27 -6.97 7.31 -2.03
C PRO A 27 -6.17 7.85 -3.22
N GLU A 28 -6.70 8.82 -3.96
CA GLU A 28 -6.06 9.46 -5.12
C GLU A 28 -4.82 10.28 -4.74
N ASP A 29 -4.64 10.65 -3.47
CA ASP A 29 -3.40 11.29 -2.99
C ASP A 29 -2.21 10.33 -3.04
N LEU A 30 -2.44 9.01 -3.09
CA LEU A 30 -1.37 8.03 -3.29
C LEU A 30 -0.64 8.24 -4.62
N TYR A 31 -1.29 8.81 -5.64
CA TYR A 31 -0.64 9.15 -6.92
C TYR A 31 0.40 10.28 -6.80
N LYS A 32 0.50 10.94 -5.64
CA LYS A 32 1.58 11.89 -5.34
C LYS A 32 2.87 11.21 -4.92
N LEU A 33 2.84 9.89 -4.69
CA LEU A 33 3.93 9.10 -4.13
C LEU A 33 4.32 7.95 -5.07
N PRO A 34 5.57 7.47 -5.01
CA PRO A 34 5.97 6.26 -5.71
C PRO A 34 5.22 5.04 -5.16
N LEU A 35 4.63 4.22 -6.03
CA LEU A 35 3.98 2.97 -5.64
C LEU A 35 4.92 1.78 -5.89
N CYS A 36 5.26 1.04 -4.85
CA CYS A 36 6.04 -0.19 -4.96
C CYS A 36 5.23 -1.24 -5.73
N CYS A 37 5.91 -1.99 -6.60
CA CYS A 37 5.30 -3.03 -7.42
C CYS A 37 3.97 -2.56 -8.04
N SER A 38 3.97 -1.39 -8.68
CA SER A 38 2.75 -0.69 -9.12
C SER A 38 1.88 -1.46 -10.13
N THR A 39 2.44 -2.51 -10.74
CA THR A 39 1.76 -3.45 -11.63
C THR A 39 1.02 -4.57 -10.89
N ASP A 40 1.17 -4.67 -9.56
CA ASP A 40 0.46 -5.63 -8.74
C ASP A 40 -1.06 -5.39 -8.80
N PRO A 41 -1.87 -6.41 -9.13
CA PRO A 41 -3.33 -6.28 -9.23
C PRO A 41 -4.00 -5.84 -7.91
N TRP A 42 -3.37 -6.04 -6.75
CA TRP A 42 -3.90 -5.60 -5.46
C TRP A 42 -4.13 -4.09 -5.42
N TRP A 43 -3.34 -3.30 -6.13
CA TRP A 43 -3.57 -1.86 -6.21
C TRP A 43 -4.95 -1.55 -6.77
N LYS A 44 -5.28 -2.14 -7.92
CA LYS A 44 -6.59 -1.95 -8.55
C LYS A 44 -7.73 -2.36 -7.61
N ILE A 45 -7.63 -3.55 -7.02
CA ILE A 45 -8.66 -4.10 -6.13
C ILE A 45 -8.84 -3.20 -4.90
N TRP A 46 -7.74 -2.75 -4.29
CA TRP A 46 -7.79 -1.88 -3.13
C TRP A 46 -8.37 -0.50 -3.46
N PHE A 47 -7.99 0.12 -4.58
CA PHE A 47 -8.56 1.41 -5.00
C PHE A 47 -10.08 1.31 -5.17
N GLU A 48 -10.56 0.25 -5.84
CA GLU A 48 -11.99 -0.01 -6.02
C GLU A 48 -12.70 -0.25 -4.68
N ALA A 49 -12.10 -1.03 -3.78
CA ALA A 49 -12.62 -1.24 -2.42
C ALA A 49 -12.64 0.06 -1.58
N ALA A 50 -11.70 0.97 -1.82
CA ALA A 50 -11.65 2.29 -1.20
C ALA A 50 -12.64 3.30 -1.84
N GLY A 51 -13.44 2.88 -2.83
CA GLY A 51 -14.41 3.73 -3.53
C GLY A 51 -13.77 4.69 -4.54
N ALA A 52 -12.50 4.47 -4.90
CA ALA A 52 -11.76 5.28 -5.86
C ALA A 52 -11.50 4.50 -7.17
N ARG A 53 -11.39 5.22 -8.28
CA ARG A 53 -11.03 4.60 -9.56
C ARG A 53 -9.52 4.38 -9.63
N PHE A 54 -9.09 3.19 -10.00
CA PHE A 54 -7.69 2.95 -10.33
C PHE A 54 -7.32 3.58 -11.68
N GLU A 55 -6.36 4.51 -11.67
CA GLU A 55 -5.86 5.25 -12.82
C GLU A 55 -4.36 4.97 -13.04
N PRO A 56 -4.00 3.94 -13.84
CA PRO A 56 -2.60 3.55 -14.02
C PRO A 56 -1.73 4.64 -14.64
N ASP A 57 -2.29 5.51 -15.49
CA ASP A 57 -1.56 6.60 -16.14
C ASP A 57 -1.06 7.69 -15.17
N ARG A 58 -1.59 7.73 -13.93
CA ARG A 58 -1.21 8.69 -12.89
C ARG A 58 -0.14 8.15 -11.94
N ILE A 59 0.24 6.88 -12.09
CA ILE A 59 1.16 6.22 -11.17
C ILE A 59 2.58 6.76 -11.33
N ILE A 60 3.21 7.05 -10.20
CA ILE A 60 4.66 7.20 -10.11
C ILE A 60 5.23 5.82 -9.78
N ALA A 61 6.04 5.26 -10.67
CA ALA A 61 6.65 3.94 -10.44
C ALA A 61 7.65 4.01 -9.29
N GLY A 62 7.44 3.18 -8.27
CA GLY A 62 8.36 2.95 -7.16
C GLY A 62 9.22 1.69 -7.38
N PRO A 63 9.93 1.24 -6.33
CA PRO A 63 10.73 0.01 -6.38
C PRO A 63 9.91 -1.22 -6.80
N GLU A 64 10.48 -2.07 -7.66
CA GLU A 64 9.89 -3.33 -8.14
C GLU A 64 10.70 -4.53 -7.64
N LEU A 65 10.79 -4.69 -6.32
CA LEU A 65 11.62 -5.72 -5.70
C LEU A 65 10.87 -7.06 -5.52
N GLY A 66 9.58 -7.10 -5.89
CA GLY A 66 8.81 -8.32 -6.16
C GLY A 66 8.42 -9.17 -4.95
N THR A 67 8.73 -8.73 -3.72
CA THR A 67 8.28 -9.41 -2.49
C THR A 67 7.82 -8.40 -1.45
N GLN A 68 6.80 -8.76 -0.67
CA GLN A 68 6.28 -7.89 0.39
C GLN A 68 7.35 -7.50 1.42
N ALA A 69 8.35 -8.36 1.68
CA ALA A 69 9.44 -8.03 2.61
C ALA A 69 10.30 -6.85 2.10
N TYR A 70 10.62 -6.85 0.79
CA TYR A 70 11.33 -5.72 0.19
C TYR A 70 10.44 -4.49 0.05
N ASP A 71 9.16 -4.65 -0.28
CA ASP A 71 8.23 -3.53 -0.39
C ASP A 71 8.01 -2.86 0.97
N ALA A 72 7.91 -3.63 2.05
CA ALA A 72 7.87 -3.10 3.41
C ALA A 72 9.15 -2.34 3.78
N MET A 73 10.32 -2.81 3.35
CA MET A 73 11.58 -2.07 3.55
C MET A 73 11.63 -0.77 2.75
N ALA A 74 11.12 -0.77 1.51
CA ALA A 74 10.99 0.46 0.72
C ALA A 74 10.04 1.46 1.41
N ALA A 75 8.91 0.99 1.95
CA ALA A 75 7.97 1.82 2.70
C ALA A 75 8.58 2.38 3.99
N LEU A 76 9.33 1.56 4.75
CA LEU A 76 10.04 1.98 5.96
C LEU A 76 11.14 3.01 5.70
N THR A 77 11.76 2.96 4.52
CA THR A 77 12.86 3.84 4.12
C THR A 77 12.41 5.02 3.26
N ASP A 78 11.10 5.31 3.26
CA ASP A 78 10.48 6.45 2.57
C ASP A 78 10.62 6.42 1.05
N GLN A 79 10.90 5.25 0.46
CA GLN A 79 11.10 5.09 -0.98
C GLN A 79 9.81 4.90 -1.76
N GLY A 80 8.69 4.60 -1.09
CA GLY A 80 7.40 4.45 -1.73
C GLY A 80 6.31 3.95 -0.80
N VAL A 81 5.12 3.80 -1.36
CA VAL A 81 3.97 3.18 -0.71
C VAL A 81 3.92 1.71 -1.12
N ALA A 82 3.80 0.83 -0.16
CA ALA A 82 3.68 -0.61 -0.39
C ALA A 82 2.26 -1.08 -0.10
N ILE A 83 1.70 -1.94 -0.96
CA ILE A 83 0.47 -2.66 -0.65
C ILE A 83 0.85 -3.96 0.07
N LEU A 84 0.47 -4.08 1.34
CA LEU A 84 0.97 -5.12 2.23
C LEU A 84 -0.17 -5.83 2.95
N THR A 85 0.02 -7.11 3.25
CA THR A 85 -0.90 -7.88 4.10
C THR A 85 -0.85 -7.35 5.53
N ARG A 86 -1.97 -6.79 6.01
CA ARG A 86 -2.06 -6.05 7.28
C ARG A 86 -1.57 -6.85 8.49
N ASN A 87 -1.96 -8.12 8.56
CA ASN A 87 -1.66 -8.95 9.72
C ASN A 87 -0.15 -9.21 9.88
N LEU A 88 0.59 -9.35 8.77
CA LEU A 88 2.03 -9.63 8.77
C LEU A 88 2.86 -8.44 9.28
N TYR A 89 2.38 -7.21 9.06
CA TYR A 89 3.11 -5.98 9.39
C TYR A 89 2.46 -5.19 10.55
N SER A 90 1.56 -5.83 11.29
CA SER A 90 0.84 -5.25 12.43
C SER A 90 1.77 -4.66 13.51
N SER A 91 2.93 -5.30 13.75
CA SER A 91 3.95 -4.77 14.68
C SER A 91 4.51 -3.42 14.23
N LEU A 92 4.76 -3.22 12.93
CA LEU A 92 5.28 -1.95 12.40
C LEU A 92 4.24 -0.83 12.45
N LEU A 93 2.96 -1.19 12.32
CA LEU A 93 1.84 -0.27 12.54
C LEU A 93 1.75 0.10 14.03
N ALA A 94 1.87 -0.87 14.93
CA ALA A 94 1.80 -0.66 16.37
C ALA A 94 2.95 0.22 16.91
N THR A 95 4.15 0.10 16.33
CA THR A 95 5.30 0.97 16.67
C THR A 95 5.28 2.32 15.95
N GLY A 96 4.33 2.54 15.03
CA GLY A 96 4.22 3.76 14.25
C GLY A 96 5.34 3.96 13.22
N GLN A 97 6.11 2.91 12.91
CA GLN A 97 7.12 2.95 11.85
C GLN A 97 6.48 2.96 10.46
N LEU A 98 5.37 2.21 10.31
CA LEU A 98 4.46 2.31 9.20
C LEU A 98 3.12 2.85 9.69
N ILE A 99 2.37 3.44 8.77
CA ILE A 99 0.97 3.79 8.98
C ILE A 99 0.12 3.17 7.88
N GLN A 100 -1.12 2.88 8.24
CA GLN A 100 -2.19 2.55 7.32
C GLN A 100 -3.00 3.83 7.11
N PRO A 101 -2.88 4.52 5.95
CA PRO A 101 -3.48 5.84 5.75
C PRO A 101 -5.01 5.80 5.60
N PHE A 102 -5.59 4.64 5.33
CA PHE A 102 -7.03 4.47 5.09
C PHE A 102 -7.55 3.21 5.78
N GLU A 103 -8.80 3.24 6.26
CA GLU A 103 -9.45 2.06 6.85
C GLU A 103 -9.78 0.98 5.81
N ALA A 104 -9.90 1.36 4.53
CA ALA A 104 -10.20 0.45 3.43
C ALA A 104 -9.13 -0.66 3.30
N MET A 105 -9.58 -1.88 3.08
CA MET A 105 -8.75 -3.05 2.84
C MET A 105 -9.22 -3.74 1.57
N GLY A 106 -8.29 -4.23 0.77
CA GLY A 106 -8.56 -5.19 -0.28
C GLY A 106 -8.51 -6.60 0.31
N SER A 107 -9.28 -7.50 -0.29
CA SER A 107 -9.33 -8.90 0.11
C SER A 107 -9.15 -9.75 -1.14
N ASP A 108 -8.27 -10.75 -1.06
CA ASP A 108 -8.21 -11.80 -2.06
C ASP A 108 -9.17 -12.92 -1.65
N GLY A 109 -10.25 -13.12 -2.42
CA GLY A 109 -11.25 -14.14 -2.14
C GLY A 109 -12.67 -13.71 -2.50
N ASP A 110 -13.01 -13.90 -3.78
CA ASP A 110 -14.32 -14.33 -4.27
C ASP A 110 -14.12 -15.46 -5.29
#